data_AF-A0A957CP62-F1
#
_entry.id   AF-A0A957CP62-F1
#
_cell.length_a   1.000
_cell.length_b   1.000
_cell.length_c   1.000
_cell.angle_alpha   90.00
_cell.angle_beta   90.00
_cell.angle_gamma   90.00
#
_symmetry.space_group_name_H-M   'P 1'
#
loop_
_entity.id
_entity.type
_entity.pdbx_description
1 polymer ?
#
loop_
_entity_poly.entity_id
_entity_poly.type
_entity_poly.pdbx_seq_one_letter_code
_entity_poly.pdbx_strand_id
1 'polypeptide(L)'
;MKASGVSEELLQKVQSIMSWPATEEDYIRAGAVIPDEVVRNVMAVGTTQECRDKVAEYIDAGVTCPILYPMMDNIKPVVDAFADWRE
;
A
#
# COMPACT_ATOMS: atom_id res chain seq x y z
N MET A 1 5.79 10.00 8.02
CA MET A 1 4.38 9.90 8.48
C MET A 1 3.56 11.17 8.23
N LYS A 2 4.09 12.40 8.39
CA LYS A 2 3.32 13.63 8.02
C LYS A 2 2.90 13.71 6.54
N ALA A 3 3.70 13.14 5.64
CA ALA A 3 3.40 13.12 4.20
C ALA A 3 2.20 12.23 3.84
N SER A 4 1.85 11.26 4.71
CA SER A 4 0.77 10.30 4.46
C SER A 4 -0.63 10.86 4.75
N GLY A 5 -0.73 12.10 5.27
CA GLY A 5 -2.01 12.73 5.63
C GLY A 5 -2.74 12.09 6.82
N VAL A 6 -2.07 11.21 7.57
CA VAL A 6 -2.65 10.47 8.69
C VAL A 6 -2.72 11.34 9.95
N SER A 7 -3.84 11.26 10.69
CA SER A 7 -4.01 11.99 11.94
C SER A 7 -3.09 11.47 13.04
N GLU A 8 -2.66 12.36 13.93
CA GLU A 8 -1.80 12.00 15.07
C GLU A 8 -2.50 11.01 16.02
N GLU A 9 -3.82 11.16 16.19
CA GLU A 9 -4.64 10.24 16.99
C GLU A 9 -4.61 8.81 16.43
N LEU A 10 -4.73 8.66 15.11
CA LEU A 10 -4.68 7.33 14.47
C LEU A 10 -3.27 6.72 14.62
N LEU A 11 -2.21 7.52 14.46
CA LEU A 11 -0.84 7.05 14.67
C LEU A 11 -0.61 6.53 16.08
N GLN A 12 -1.05 7.27 17.10
CA GLN A 12 -0.94 6.86 18.50
C GLN A 12 -1.75 5.60 18.78
N LYS A 13 -2.96 5.49 18.23
CA LYS A 13 -3.79 4.28 18.35
C LYS A 13 -3.08 3.06 17.78
N VAL A 14 -2.56 3.15 16.54
CA VAL A 14 -1.81 2.05 15.90
C VAL A 14 -0.57 1.68 16.70
N GLN A 15 0.22 2.66 17.17
CA GLN A 15 1.44 2.39 17.98
C GLN A 15 1.13 1.74 19.32
N SER A 16 -0.04 2.02 19.92
CA SER A 16 -0.45 1.39 21.17
C SER A 16 -0.80 -0.10 21.00
N ILE A 17 -1.19 -0.51 19.79
CA ILE A 17 -1.51 -1.91 19.44
C ILE A 17 -0.27 -2.64 18.96
N MET A 18 0.57 -1.97 18.17
CA MET A 18 1.73 -2.55 17.51
C MET A 18 2.96 -1.70 17.78
N SER A 19 3.81 -2.19 18.68
CA SER A 19 5.12 -1.61 18.98
C SER A 19 6.23 -2.58 18.64
N TRP A 20 7.42 -2.08 18.30
CA TRP A 20 8.56 -2.95 18.02
C TRP A 20 9.09 -3.65 19.28
N PRO A 21 9.42 -4.96 19.24
CA PRO A 21 9.20 -5.89 18.14
C PRO A 21 7.74 -6.38 18.11
N ALA A 22 7.10 -6.27 16.94
CA ALA A 22 5.71 -6.66 16.75
C ALA A 22 5.57 -8.12 16.29
N THR A 23 4.52 -8.78 16.75
CA THR A 23 4.12 -10.13 16.34
C THR A 23 3.16 -10.11 15.16
N GLU A 24 2.92 -11.28 14.53
CA GLU A 24 1.90 -11.40 13.47
C GLU A 24 0.50 -11.01 13.95
N GLU A 25 0.14 -11.40 15.17
CA GLU A 25 -1.13 -11.02 15.79
C GLU A 25 -1.24 -9.51 16.01
N ASP A 26 -0.13 -8.82 16.30
CA ASP A 26 -0.12 -7.36 16.42
C ASP A 26 -0.42 -6.68 15.07
N TYR A 27 0.14 -7.20 13.97
CA TYR A 27 -0.15 -6.70 12.62
C TYR A 27 -1.63 -6.86 12.27
N ILE A 28 -2.23 -8.02 12.57
CA ILE A 28 -3.65 -8.28 12.30
C ILE A 28 -4.54 -7.32 13.10
N ARG A 29 -4.25 -7.13 14.40
CA ARG A 29 -5.02 -6.22 15.27
C ARG A 29 -4.88 -4.76 14.86
N ALA A 30 -3.66 -4.33 14.50
CA ALA A 30 -3.41 -2.98 14.01
C ALA A 30 -4.07 -2.75 12.64
N GLY A 31 -4.04 -3.73 11.75
CA GLY A 31 -4.69 -3.66 10.43
C GLY A 31 -6.18 -3.37 10.53
N ALA A 32 -6.88 -3.93 11.53
CA ALA A 32 -8.30 -3.69 11.74
C ALA A 32 -8.67 -2.24 12.12
N VAL A 33 -7.70 -1.42 12.54
CA VAL A 33 -7.93 -0.02 12.90
C VAL A 33 -7.37 0.98 11.89
N ILE A 34 -6.60 0.51 10.90
CA ILE A 34 -6.05 1.35 9.84
C ILE A 34 -7.11 1.49 8.74
N PRO A 35 -7.57 2.70 8.41
CA PRO A 35 -8.54 2.90 7.35
C PRO A 35 -7.96 2.55 5.97
N ASP A 36 -8.79 2.00 5.08
CA ASP A 36 -8.36 1.65 3.74
C ASP A 36 -7.83 2.84 2.94
N GLU A 37 -8.35 4.06 3.14
CA GLU A 37 -7.87 5.24 2.41
C GLU A 37 -6.38 5.52 2.71
N VAL A 38 -5.92 5.21 3.93
CA VAL A 38 -4.51 5.35 4.29
C VAL A 38 -3.66 4.38 3.46
N VAL A 39 -4.14 3.16 3.29
CA VAL A 39 -3.48 2.11 2.49
C VAL A 39 -3.43 2.51 1.02
N ARG A 40 -4.57 2.92 0.45
CA ARG A 40 -4.69 3.35 -0.96
C ARG A 40 -3.89 4.61 -1.28
N ASN A 41 -3.62 5.46 -0.30
CA ASN A 41 -2.79 6.66 -0.49
C ASN A 41 -1.30 6.35 -0.67
N VAL A 42 -0.82 5.21 -0.18
CA VAL A 42 0.63 4.89 -0.16
C VAL A 42 0.98 3.62 -0.93
N MET A 43 -0.02 2.85 -1.39
CA MET A 43 0.19 1.61 -2.13
C MET A 43 -0.78 1.49 -3.31
N ALA A 44 -0.29 0.90 -4.40
CA ALA A 44 -1.14 0.36 -5.46
C ALA A 44 -1.71 -0.98 -4.98
N VAL A 45 -2.98 -0.98 -4.57
CA VAL A 45 -3.64 -2.11 -3.90
C VAL A 45 -5.08 -2.26 -4.40
N GLY A 46 -5.55 -3.51 -4.50
CA GLY A 46 -6.89 -3.85 -4.93
C GLY A 46 -6.88 -4.70 -6.19
N THR A 47 -7.80 -4.39 -7.10
CA THR A 47 -7.93 -5.04 -8.41
C THR A 47 -6.78 -4.62 -9.35
N THR A 48 -6.59 -5.40 -10.41
CA THR A 48 -5.62 -5.07 -11.47
C THR A 48 -5.81 -3.67 -12.03
N GLN A 49 -7.06 -3.23 -12.23
CA GLN A 49 -7.34 -1.90 -12.76
C GLN A 49 -6.92 -0.81 -11.76
N GLU A 50 -7.32 -0.93 -10.50
CA GLU A 50 -6.94 0.05 -9.45
C GLU A 50 -5.42 0.15 -9.29
N CYS A 51 -4.70 -0.97 -9.37
CA CYS A 51 -3.25 -0.97 -9.31
C CYS A 51 -2.62 -0.24 -10.51
N ARG A 52 -3.11 -0.48 -11.73
CA ARG A 52 -2.64 0.21 -12.94
C ARG A 52 -2.93 1.70 -12.89
N ASP A 53 -4.14 2.09 -12.49
CA ASP A 53 -4.54 3.50 -12.36
C ASP A 53 -3.63 4.22 -11.36
N LYS A 54 -3.30 3.56 -10.23
CA LYS A 54 -2.40 4.13 -9.23
C LYS A 54 -0.97 4.27 -9.74
N VAL A 55 -0.49 3.31 -10.52
CA VAL A 55 0.85 3.41 -11.14
C VAL A 55 0.87 4.52 -12.20
N ALA A 56 -0.19 4.68 -12.99
CA ALA A 56 -0.32 5.80 -13.93
C ALA A 56 -0.26 7.16 -13.20
N GLU A 57 -0.97 7.30 -12.07
CA GLU A 57 -0.90 8.51 -11.22
C GLU A 57 0.55 8.84 -10.80
N TYR A 58 1.34 7.82 -10.44
CA TYR A 58 2.75 8.02 -10.09
C TYR A 58 3.59 8.47 -11.29
N ILE A 59 3.33 7.93 -12.47
CA ILE A 59 4.05 8.30 -13.69
C ILE A 59 3.69 9.72 -14.12
N ASP A 60 2.40 10.09 -14.07
CA ASP A 60 1.92 11.45 -14.30
C ASP A 60 2.55 12.46 -13.32
N ALA A 61 2.83 12.03 -12.08
CA ALA A 61 3.55 12.80 -11.08
C ALA A 61 5.07 12.88 -11.32
N GLY A 62 5.59 12.25 -12.38
CA GLY A 62 6.98 12.32 -12.81
C GLY A 62 7.85 11.11 -12.44
N VAL A 63 7.27 10.01 -11.96
CA VAL A 63 8.03 8.76 -11.75
C VAL A 63 8.40 8.15 -13.10
N THR A 64 9.69 7.92 -13.32
CA THR A 64 10.21 7.42 -14.61
C THR A 64 10.48 5.91 -14.64
N CYS A 65 10.51 5.26 -13.48
CA CYS A 65 10.77 3.83 -13.35
C CYS A 65 10.06 3.26 -12.11
N PRO A 66 8.76 2.95 -12.18
CA PRO A 66 8.03 2.33 -11.06
C PRO A 66 8.57 0.93 -10.77
N ILE A 67 8.91 0.66 -9.51
CA ILE A 67 9.32 -0.68 -9.04
C ILE A 67 8.14 -1.31 -8.30
N LEU A 68 7.59 -2.39 -8.86
CA LEU A 68 6.51 -3.14 -8.23
C LEU A 68 7.11 -4.16 -7.25
N TYR A 69 6.84 -3.97 -5.95
CA TYR A 69 7.22 -4.90 -4.89
C TYR A 69 5.95 -5.53 -4.28
N PRO A 70 5.52 -6.70 -4.79
CA PRO A 70 4.26 -7.30 -4.36
C PRO A 70 4.40 -8.02 -3.02
N MET A 71 3.47 -7.75 -2.11
CA MET A 71 3.41 -8.35 -0.77
C MET A 71 2.60 -9.67 -0.80
N MET A 72 2.95 -10.58 -1.71
CA MET A 72 2.27 -11.86 -1.89
C MET A 72 3.27 -12.96 -2.29
N ASP A 73 2.97 -14.22 -1.95
CA ASP A 73 3.86 -15.35 -2.26
C ASP A 73 3.98 -15.63 -3.76
N ASN A 74 2.89 -15.43 -4.52
CA ASN A 74 2.86 -15.68 -5.95
C ASN A 74 2.87 -14.36 -6.74
N ILE A 75 4.00 -14.03 -7.36
CA ILE A 75 4.15 -12.81 -8.17
C ILE A 75 3.43 -12.85 -9.52
N LYS A 76 3.06 -14.05 -10.03
CA LYS A 76 2.53 -14.22 -11.39
C LYS A 76 1.34 -13.29 -11.73
N PRO A 77 0.33 -13.11 -10.85
CA PRO A 77 -0.79 -12.22 -11.14
C PRO A 77 -0.36 -10.77 -11.37
N VAL A 78 0.69 -10.30 -10.68
CA VAL A 78 1.24 -8.95 -10.87
C VAL A 78 1.98 -8.85 -12.19
N VAL A 79 2.77 -9.86 -12.55
CA VAL A 79 3.42 -9.89 -13.86
C VAL A 79 2.39 -9.89 -14.99
N ASP A 80 1.40 -10.78 -14.92
CA ASP A 80 0.34 -10.88 -15.93
C ASP A 80 -0.50 -9.59 -16.00
N ALA A 81 -0.73 -8.94 -14.85
CA ALA A 81 -1.40 -7.66 -14.77
C ALA A 81 -0.61 -6.51 -15.43
N PHE A 82 0.71 -6.59 -15.57
CA PHE A 82 1.50 -5.48 -16.14
C PHE A 82 2.20 -5.82 -17.46
N ALA A 83 2.16 -7.09 -17.90
CA ALA A 83 2.90 -7.58 -19.07
C ALA A 83 2.67 -6.79 -20.36
N ASP A 84 1.41 -6.43 -20.64
CA ASP A 84 1.01 -5.68 -21.83
C ASP A 84 0.46 -4.28 -21.51
N TRP A 85 0.61 -3.83 -20.26
CA TRP A 85 0.11 -2.54 -19.83
C TRP A 85 0.98 -1.41 -20.38
N ARG A 86 0.33 -0.42 -20.98
CA ARG A 86 0.94 0.84 -21.41
C ARG A 86 0.07 1.97 -20.86
N GLU A 87 0.73 2.99 -20.35
CA GLU A 87 0.11 4.26 -19.97
C GLU A 87 -0.46 5.02 -21.17
#